data_AF-A0A956VSP9-F1
#
_entry.id   AF-A0A956VSP9-F1
#
_cell.length_a   1.000
_cell.length_b   1.000
_cell.length_c   1.000
_cell.angle_alpha   90.00
_cell.angle_beta   90.00
_cell.angle_gamma   90.00
#
_symmetry.space_group_name_H-M   'P 1'
#
loop_
_entity.id
_entity.type
_entity.pdbx_description
1 polymer ?
#
loop_
_entity_poly.entity_id
_entity_poly.type
_entity_poly.pdbx_seq_one_letter_code
_entity_poly.pdbx_strand_id
1 'polypeptide(L)'
;HTTGDFRLRLVNEDDTPHDVSVFALNPGATTDDLVAYLDGRTREAPGVFAGGVQAVEPGESGLAVLFLTAGEYALVSLFPEPDGITPGFQVGLVSKLTVE
;
A
#
# COMPACT_ATOMS: atom_id res chain seq x y z
N HIS A 1 -2.59 5.21 23.95
CA HIS A 1 -2.74 4.96 22.50
C HIS A 1 -3.21 6.25 21.87
N THR A 2 -2.32 6.95 21.17
CA THR A 2 -2.72 8.06 20.30
C THR A 2 -3.11 7.48 18.95
N THR A 3 -4.41 7.48 18.66
CA THR A 3 -4.90 7.30 17.29
C THR A 3 -4.79 8.66 16.63
N GLY A 4 -3.84 8.83 15.72
CA GLY A 4 -3.68 10.07 14.95
C GLY A 4 -4.43 9.96 13.62
N ASP A 5 -5.03 11.07 13.17
CA ASP A 5 -5.58 11.17 11.83
C ASP A 5 -4.42 11.28 10.82
N PHE A 6 -4.11 10.19 10.11
CA PHE A 6 -3.14 10.22 9.01
C PHE A 6 -3.86 10.60 7.72
N ARG A 7 -3.38 11.67 7.07
CA ARG A 7 -3.85 12.06 5.74
C ARG A 7 -2.88 11.52 4.71
N LEU A 8 -3.29 10.50 3.97
CA LEU A 8 -2.56 9.97 2.83
C LEU A 8 -3.07 10.63 1.57
N ARG A 9 -2.23 11.47 0.94
CA ARG A 9 -2.52 12.06 -0.37
C ARG A 9 -1.63 11.41 -1.41
N LEU A 10 -2.24 10.81 -2.42
CA LEU A 10 -1.56 10.36 -3.64
C LEU A 10 -1.70 11.46 -4.69
N VAL A 11 -0.58 11.94 -5.21
CA VAL A 11 -0.53 12.87 -6.35
C VAL A 11 0.05 12.08 -7.51
N ASN A 12 -0.70 11.90 -8.59
CA ASN A 12 -0.25 11.18 -9.75
C ASN A 12 0.32 12.16 -10.78
N GLU A 13 1.65 12.21 -10.88
CA GLU A 13 2.37 13.02 -11.87
C GLU A 13 2.87 12.18 -13.06
N ASP A 14 2.59 10.88 -13.06
CA ASP A 14 2.95 9.94 -14.12
C ASP A 14 1.86 9.86 -15.20
N ASP A 15 2.15 9.13 -16.29
CA ASP A 15 1.26 8.98 -17.45
C ASP A 15 0.34 7.76 -17.37
N THR A 16 0.36 7.04 -16.24
CA THR A 16 -0.42 5.83 -15.98
C THR A 16 -1.20 5.94 -14.66
N PRO A 17 -2.37 5.29 -14.52
CA PRO A 17 -3.09 5.29 -13.25
C PRO A 17 -2.30 4.59 -12.14
N HIS A 18 -2.33 5.15 -10.93
CA HIS A 18 -1.68 4.57 -9.76
C HIS A 18 -2.61 4.50 -8.56
N ASP A 19 -2.47 3.46 -7.75
CA ASP A 19 -3.13 3.32 -6.46
C ASP A 19 -2.08 3.22 -5.33
N VAL A 20 -2.55 3.30 -4.09
CA VAL A 20 -1.75 2.92 -2.92
C VAL A 20 -2.64 2.25 -1.89
N SER A 21 -2.37 0.97 -1.65
CA SER A 21 -2.97 0.18 -0.59
C SER A 21 -2.03 0.14 0.62
N VAL A 22 -2.57 0.41 1.81
CA VAL A 22 -1.82 0.39 3.07
C VAL A 22 -2.17 -0.87 3.84
N PHE A 23 -1.17 -1.60 4.31
CA PHE A 23 -1.33 -2.76 5.18
C PHE A 23 -0.60 -2.53 6.50
N ALA A 24 -1.29 -2.73 7.62
CA ALA A 24 -0.66 -2.81 8.93
C ALA A 24 0.00 -4.18 9.07
N LEU A 25 1.32 -4.22 9.24
CA LEU A 25 2.09 -5.46 9.35
C LEU A 25 2.00 -6.04 10.75
N ASN A 26 1.98 -7.37 10.84
CA ASN A 26 2.10 -8.09 12.10
C ASN A 26 3.49 -7.82 12.73
N PRO A 27 3.63 -7.93 14.06
CA PRO A 27 4.93 -7.75 14.73
C PRO A 27 6.01 -8.64 14.11
N GLY A 28 7.09 -8.01 13.62
CA GLY A 28 8.23 -8.69 12.99
C GLY A 28 8.06 -9.04 11.52
N ALA A 29 6.89 -8.81 10.91
CA ALA A 29 6.69 -8.99 9.48
C ALA A 29 7.30 -7.84 8.66
N THR A 30 7.62 -8.16 7.40
CA THR A 30 8.26 -7.25 6.45
C THR A 30 7.38 -6.97 5.23
N THR A 31 7.76 -5.97 4.43
CA THR A 31 7.16 -5.75 3.10
C THR A 31 7.32 -6.96 2.19
N ASP A 32 8.45 -7.67 2.27
CA ASP A 32 8.74 -8.84 1.44
C ASP A 32 7.83 -10.02 1.80
N ASP A 33 7.51 -10.17 3.09
CA ASP A 33 6.52 -11.16 3.53
C ASP A 33 5.15 -10.84 2.91
N LEU A 34 4.75 -9.56 2.88
CA LEU A 34 3.50 -9.14 2.26
C LEU A 34 3.50 -9.40 0.75
N VAL A 35 4.58 -9.08 0.04
CA VAL A 35 4.72 -9.38 -1.38
C VAL A 35 4.65 -10.89 -1.62
N ALA A 36 5.32 -11.70 -0.80
CA ALA A 36 5.25 -13.16 -0.89
C ALA A 36 3.83 -13.71 -0.67
N TYR A 37 3.08 -13.11 0.25
CA TYR A 37 1.67 -13.43 0.46
C TYR A 37 0.79 -13.05 -0.74
N LEU A 38 0.94 -11.82 -1.26
CA LEU A 38 0.17 -11.33 -2.41
C LEU A 38 0.48 -12.11 -3.69
N ASP A 39 1.73 -12.57 -3.87
CA ASP A 39 2.13 -13.49 -4.95
C ASP A 39 1.58 -14.93 -4.76
N GLY A 40 0.95 -15.23 -3.62
CA GLY A 40 0.50 -16.58 -3.28
C GLY A 40 1.63 -17.56 -2.95
N ARG A 41 2.86 -17.08 -2.74
CA ARG A 41 4.02 -17.89 -2.29
C ARG A 41 3.86 -18.36 -0.84
N THR A 42 3.07 -17.64 -0.04
CA THR A 42 2.69 -18.02 1.33
C THR A 42 1.17 -18.01 1.50
N ARG A 43 0.69 -18.65 2.57
CA ARG A 43 -0.76 -18.76 2.88
C ARG A 43 -1.21 -17.83 4.00
N GLU A 44 -0.31 -17.51 4.92
CA GLU A 44 -0.60 -16.69 6.09
C GLU A 44 -0.38 -15.21 5.73
N ALA A 45 -1.39 -14.39 6.00
CA ALA A 45 -1.29 -12.95 5.77
C ALA A 45 -0.37 -12.32 6.83
N PRO A 46 0.68 -11.59 6.42
CA PRO A 46 1.64 -10.96 7.34
C PRO A 46 1.15 -9.61 7.89
N GLY A 47 -0.14 -9.31 7.74
CA GLY A 47 -0.74 -8.06 8.13
C GLY A 47 -2.22 -7.97 7.71
N VAL A 48 -2.81 -6.80 7.94
CA VAL A 48 -4.21 -6.50 7.62
C VAL A 48 -4.32 -5.22 6.81
N PHE A 49 -5.28 -5.17 5.88
CA PHE A 49 -5.53 -3.96 5.10
C PHE A 49 -6.01 -2.81 6.00
N ALA A 50 -5.36 -1.66 5.89
CA ALA A 50 -5.56 -0.48 6.73
C ALA A 50 -6.16 0.72 5.96
N GLY A 51 -6.56 0.52 4.70
CA GLY A 51 -7.09 1.55 3.82
C GLY A 51 -6.10 1.94 2.72
N GLY A 52 -6.34 3.06 2.06
CA GLY A 52 -5.53 3.48 0.92
C GLY A 52 -6.27 4.42 -0.02
N VAL A 53 -5.62 4.79 -1.11
CA VAL A 53 -6.20 5.53 -2.22
C VAL A 53 -6.34 4.57 -3.39
N GLN A 54 -7.53 4.48 -3.98
CA GLN A 54 -7.77 3.70 -5.19
C GLN A 54 -7.07 4.35 -6.40
N ALA A 55 -7.23 3.77 -7.59
CA ALA A 55 -6.64 4.29 -8.81
C ALA A 55 -6.92 5.79 -8.99
N VAL A 56 -5.85 6.56 -9.21
CA VAL A 56 -5.84 7.99 -9.51
C VAL A 56 -5.33 8.14 -10.95
N GLU A 57 -6.10 8.82 -11.81
CA GLU A 57 -5.73 9.05 -13.21
C GLU A 57 -4.54 10.04 -13.34
N PRO A 58 -3.85 10.05 -14.50
CA PRO A 58 -2.76 10.98 -14.77
C PRO A 58 -3.13 12.45 -14.51
N GLY A 59 -2.30 13.15 -13.74
CA GLY A 59 -2.49 14.55 -13.38
C GLY A 59 -3.51 14.82 -12.27
N GLU A 60 -4.12 13.77 -11.71
CA GLU A 60 -5.08 13.90 -10.61
C GLU A 60 -4.46 13.61 -9.24
N SER A 61 -5.26 13.79 -8.18
CA SER A 61 -4.86 13.41 -6.82
C SER A 61 -6.02 12.79 -6.05
N GLY A 62 -5.71 11.78 -5.24
CA GLY A 62 -6.64 11.13 -4.32
C GLY A 62 -6.23 11.34 -2.86
N LEU A 63 -7.21 11.24 -1.96
CA LEU A 63 -7.01 11.43 -0.52
C LEU A 63 -7.70 10.31 0.26
N ALA A 64 -6.99 9.76 1.24
CA ALA A 64 -7.53 8.91 2.27
C ALA A 64 -7.23 9.49 3.66
N VAL A 65 -8.20 9.38 4.57
CA VAL A 65 -8.01 9.64 5.99
C VAL A 65 -7.96 8.30 6.69
N LEU A 66 -6.81 7.99 7.30
CA LEU A 66 -6.51 6.71 7.92
C LEU A 66 -6.30 6.90 9.42
N PHE A 67 -6.76 5.93 10.20
CA PHE A 67 -6.55 5.89 11.66
C PHE A 67 -5.48 4.87 11.96
N LEU A 68 -4.21 5.31 11.92
CA LEU A 68 -3.07 4.42 12.14
C LEU A 68 -2.63 4.49 13.61
N THR A 69 -2.36 3.33 14.20
CA THR A 69 -1.70 3.22 15.50
C THR A 69 -0.19 3.06 15.30
N ALA A 70 0.59 3.23 16.38
CA ALA A 70 2.01 2.93 16.35
C ALA A 70 2.27 1.49 15.84
N GLY A 71 3.24 1.33 14.95
CA GLY A 71 3.52 0.08 14.26
C GLY A 71 4.15 0.24 12.88
N GLU A 72 4.25 -0.89 12.19
CA GLU A 72 4.87 -0.99 10.87
C GLU A 72 3.81 -1.20 9.78
N TYR A 73 3.99 -0.52 8.65
CA TYR A 73 3.05 -0.55 7.55
C TYR A 73 3.77 -0.74 6.21
N ALA A 74 3.12 -1.47 5.31
CA ALA A 74 3.50 -1.57 3.91
C ALA A 74 2.54 -0.75 3.07
N LEU A 75 3.10 0.04 2.15
CA LEU A 75 2.37 0.76 1.11
C LEU A 75 2.67 0.05 -0.21
N VAL A 76 1.65 -0.45 -0.89
CA VAL A 76 1.81 -1.24 -2.11
C VAL A 76 0.83 -0.79 -3.19
N SER A 77 1.26 -0.81 -4.46
CA SER A 77 0.34 -0.70 -5.59
C SER A 77 -0.25 -2.08 -5.90
N LEU A 78 -1.58 -2.20 -5.86
CA LEU A 78 -2.30 -3.40 -6.30
C LEU A 78 -2.89 -3.23 -7.70
N PHE A 79 -2.83 -2.01 -8.25
CA PHE A 79 -3.32 -1.71 -9.58
C PHE A 79 -2.42 -2.37 -10.65
N PRO A 80 -2.99 -2.86 -11.77
CA PRO A 80 -2.20 -3.38 -12.87
C PRO A 80 -1.32 -2.29 -13.52
N GLU A 81 -0.10 -2.68 -13.86
CA GLU A 81 0.82 -1.95 -14.72
C GLU A 81 0.25 -1.80 -16.15
N PRO A 82 0.89 -1.03 -17.05
CA PRO A 82 0.37 -0.77 -18.40
C PRO A 82 0.15 -2.00 -19.28
N ASP A 83 0.73 -3.15 -18.92
CA ASP A 83 0.46 -4.43 -19.58
C ASP A 83 -0.92 -5.03 -19.25
N GLY A 84 -1.62 -4.44 -18.27
CA GLY A 84 -2.96 -4.83 -17.80
C GLY A 84 -3.00 -6.13 -17.01
N ILE A 85 -1.85 -6.71 -16.65
CA ILE A 85 -1.75 -8.03 -16.03
C ILE A 85 -0.94 -7.97 -14.74
N THR A 86 0.23 -7.35 -14.77
CA THR A 86 1.17 -7.35 -13.65
C THR A 86 0.76 -6.31 -12.62
N PRO A 87 0.43 -6.67 -11.37
CA PRO A 87 0.19 -5.67 -10.33
C PRO A 87 1.46 -4.89 -9.98
N GLY A 88 1.34 -3.61 -9.63
CA GLY A 88 2.49 -2.75 -9.37
C GLY A 88 3.45 -3.25 -8.29
N PHE A 89 2.96 -3.94 -7.26
CA PHE A 89 3.84 -4.52 -6.24
C PHE A 89 4.84 -5.55 -6.81
N GLN A 90 4.50 -6.23 -7.92
CA GLN A 90 5.39 -7.20 -8.56
C GLN A 90 6.57 -6.55 -9.30
N VAL A 91 6.42 -5.28 -9.70
CA VAL A 91 7.52 -4.49 -10.28
C VAL A 91 8.21 -3.59 -9.26
N GLY A 92 7.87 -3.75 -7.97
CA GLY A 92 8.55 -3.07 -6.87
C GLY A 92 7.89 -1.76 -6.43
N LEU A 93 6.64 -1.47 -6.81
CA LEU A 93 5.86 -0.38 -6.24
C LEU A 93 5.41 -0.74 -4.81
N VAL A 94 6.40 -0.75 -3.92
CA VAL A 94 6.32 -1.15 -2.51
C VAL A 94 7.15 -0.17 -1.69
N SER A 95 6.61 0.26 -0.55
CA SER A 95 7.29 1.14 0.39
C SER A 95 6.92 0.79 1.82
N LYS A 96 7.75 1.23 2.77
CA LYS A 96 7.53 1.03 4.21
C LYS A 96 7.18 2.36 4.89
N LEU A 97 6.29 2.30 5.87
CA LEU A 97 5.97 3.39 6.79
C LEU A 97 6.02 2.89 8.23
N THR A 98 6.71 3.61 9.10
CA THR A 98 6.68 3.39 10.55
C THR A 98 5.89 4.52 11.20
N VAL A 99 4.97 4.17 12.10
CA VAL A 99 4.22 5.11 12.93
C VAL A 99 4.66 4.93 14.38
N GLU A 100 4.97 6.03 15.06
CA GLU A 100 5.41 6.08 16.47
C GLU A 100 4.32 6.57 17.43
#